data_AF-A0A2N1M1M6-F1
#
_entry.id   AF-A0A2N1M1M6-F1
#
_cell.length_a   1.000
_cell.length_b   1.000
_cell.length_c   1.000
_cell.angle_alpha   90.00
_cell.angle_beta   90.00
_cell.angle_gamma   90.00
#
_symmetry.space_group_name_H-M   'P 1'
#
loop_
_entity.id
_entity.type
_entity.pdbx_description
1 polymer ?
#
loop_
_entity_poly.entity_id
_entity_poly.type
_entity_poly.pdbx_seq_one_letter_code
_entity_poly.pdbx_strand_id
1 'polypeptide(L)'
;MSEYYLSELLRYNYAFRTEILYKHLELKKCLDENEMPRDNINRYLEKSNRYNIAHQRIRRIKERITSTKSKEILFYIDGSVRDQGTENIASIFGIMIYDDDNRLIDKYFSTLEQWITAIKAETMAFFTTLLMIPPGKKCTIYTDCQNIINNYNLLTSNIIVTTTRDILKFSNNNAIWFNIKELLEDQMLDIQLVKVDAHSDDILHNQVDKEIKDRYGLEYNLANTLVKYNAEQYRFPLVWNGHLVEMNIRRFIRLITRVEGLEKFLNLNRNKRYRSLDVEWNIVFLYLNKQEEEEKTFSSSKYIEKQKRMKVQRLIEEIPTIE
;
A
#
# COMPACT_ATOMS: atom_id res chain seq x y z
N MET A 1 5.89 -13.53 20.92
CA MET A 1 5.44 -12.31 20.18
C MET A 1 4.54 -12.79 19.04
N SER A 2 3.31 -12.29 18.86
CA SER A 2 2.41 -12.87 17.84
C SER A 2 3.03 -12.77 16.45
N GLU A 3 2.94 -13.84 15.66
CA GLU A 3 3.42 -13.89 14.28
C GLU A 3 2.87 -12.72 13.44
N TYR A 4 1.60 -12.35 13.64
CA TYR A 4 0.99 -11.19 12.97
C TYR A 4 1.60 -9.84 13.37
N TYR A 5 1.77 -9.54 14.67
CA TYR A 5 2.33 -8.28 15.12
C TYR A 5 3.84 -8.22 14.88
N LEU A 6 4.57 -9.31 15.12
CA LEU A 6 5.98 -9.40 14.80
C LEU A 6 6.19 -9.31 13.29
N SER A 7 5.34 -9.91 12.46
CA SER A 7 5.42 -9.77 11.00
C SER A 7 5.11 -8.35 10.54
N GLU A 8 4.14 -7.63 11.12
CA GLU A 8 3.95 -6.20 10.79
C GLU A 8 5.10 -5.33 11.31
N LEU A 9 5.62 -5.60 12.51
CA LEU A 9 6.71 -4.84 13.12
C LEU A 9 8.05 -5.13 12.45
N LEU A 10 8.30 -6.37 11.97
CA LEU A 10 9.42 -6.76 11.11
C LEU A 10 9.28 -6.16 9.71
N ARG A 11 8.08 -6.24 9.10
CA ARG A 11 7.73 -5.63 7.81
C ARG A 11 7.99 -4.13 7.78
N TYR A 12 7.89 -3.46 8.93
CA TYR A 12 8.10 -2.03 9.08
C TYR A 12 9.32 -1.69 9.96
N ASN A 13 10.15 -2.67 10.37
CA ASN A 13 11.23 -2.48 11.36
C ASN A 13 12.27 -1.46 10.88
N TYR A 14 12.54 -1.46 9.57
CA TYR A 14 13.39 -0.46 8.92
C TYR A 14 12.87 0.97 9.14
N ALA A 15 11.55 1.14 9.12
CA ALA A 15 10.89 2.42 9.37
C ALA A 15 10.70 2.73 10.87
N PHE A 16 11.05 1.85 11.81
CA PHE A 16 10.78 2.06 13.25
C PHE A 16 12.04 2.35 14.09
N ARG A 17 13.25 2.32 13.52
CA ARG A 17 14.52 2.45 14.27
C ARG A 17 15.04 3.86 14.56
N THR A 18 14.30 4.93 14.29
CA THR A 18 14.80 6.31 14.51
C THR A 18 13.79 7.21 15.20
N GLU A 19 14.31 8.15 15.98
CA GLU A 19 13.54 9.14 16.76
C GLU A 19 12.61 9.98 15.87
N ILE A 20 11.46 10.34 16.46
CA ILE A 20 10.43 11.18 15.86
C ILE A 20 10.99 12.58 15.61
N LEU A 21 11.50 12.82 14.41
CA LEU A 21 11.77 14.16 13.91
C LEU A 21 10.50 14.69 13.26
N TYR A 22 9.85 15.66 13.92
CA TYR A 22 8.89 16.55 13.28
C TYR A 22 9.60 17.35 12.19
N LYS A 23 9.66 16.81 10.97
CA LYS A 23 10.06 17.58 9.82
C LYS A 23 8.81 18.26 9.28
N HIS A 24 8.68 19.56 9.56
CA HIS A 24 7.87 20.43 8.74
C HIS A 24 8.39 20.24 7.31
N LEU A 25 7.59 19.63 6.44
CA LEU A 25 7.81 19.76 5.00
C LEU A 25 7.60 21.25 4.70
N GLU A 26 8.65 22.05 4.87
CA GLU A 26 8.76 23.28 4.12
C GLU A 26 8.69 22.84 2.66
N LEU A 27 7.48 22.94 2.10
CA LEU A 27 7.25 23.06 0.66
C LEU A 27 8.03 24.29 0.22
N LYS A 28 9.35 24.13 0.07
CA LYS A 28 10.19 25.07 -0.66
C LYS A 28 9.70 25.00 -2.08
N LYS A 29 8.82 25.95 -2.41
CA LYS A 29 8.48 26.45 -3.75
C LYS A 29 8.83 25.46 -4.87
N CYS A 30 7.89 24.58 -5.20
CA CYS A 30 7.87 23.90 -6.50
C CYS A 30 6.54 24.19 -7.21
N LEU A 31 6.06 25.42 -7.10
CA LEU A 31 5.24 26.02 -8.15
C LEU A 31 6.21 26.75 -9.06
N ASP A 32 6.91 26.01 -9.92
CA ASP A 32 7.48 26.61 -11.12
C ASP A 32 6.27 26.99 -12.00
N GLU A 33 5.95 28.28 -12.03
CA GLU A 33 4.87 28.88 -12.84
C GLU A 33 5.18 28.87 -14.35
N ASN A 34 5.73 27.77 -14.87
CA ASN A 34 5.99 27.57 -16.30
C ASN A 34 5.53 26.17 -16.72
N GLU A 35 4.21 25.93 -16.71
CA GLU A 35 3.65 24.66 -17.17
C GLU A 35 3.69 24.56 -18.70
N MET A 36 4.79 23.97 -19.20
CA MET A 36 4.76 23.16 -20.43
C MET A 36 3.69 22.06 -20.32
N PRO A 37 3.18 21.49 -21.43
CA PRO A 37 2.06 20.55 -21.40
C PRO A 37 2.29 19.45 -20.37
N ARG A 38 1.34 19.29 -19.43
CA ARG A 38 1.41 18.40 -18.25
C ARG A 38 1.62 16.94 -18.66
N ASP A 39 2.86 16.54 -18.85
CA ASP A 39 3.23 15.13 -19.01
C ASP A 39 3.13 14.44 -17.65
N ASN A 40 2.06 13.67 -17.46
CA ASN A 40 1.75 12.96 -16.22
C ASN A 40 2.91 12.08 -15.71
N ILE A 41 3.72 11.53 -16.61
CA ILE A 41 4.89 10.74 -16.21
C ILE A 41 5.86 11.60 -15.40
N ASN A 42 6.04 12.87 -15.75
CA ASN A 42 6.92 13.80 -15.03
C ASN A 42 6.33 14.27 -13.69
N ARG A 43 5.00 14.39 -13.64
CA ARG A 43 4.26 14.79 -12.42
C ARG A 43 4.36 13.71 -11.35
N TYR A 44 4.21 12.44 -11.75
CA TYR A 44 4.02 11.33 -10.82
C TYR A 44 5.24 10.43 -10.61
N LEU A 45 6.26 10.48 -11.46
CA LEU A 45 7.49 9.71 -11.26
C LEU A 45 8.68 10.60 -10.92
N GLU A 46 9.55 10.12 -10.04
CA GLU A 46 10.81 10.79 -9.77
C GLU A 46 11.73 10.80 -10.99
N LYS A 47 12.41 11.93 -11.20
CA LYS A 47 13.45 12.08 -12.22
C LYS A 47 14.85 11.92 -11.64
N SER A 48 14.98 11.57 -10.36
CA SER A 48 16.25 11.59 -9.63
C SER A 48 17.33 10.77 -10.39
N ASN A 49 18.34 11.52 -10.86
CA ASN A 49 19.43 11.19 -11.77
C ASN A 49 19.13 10.91 -13.27
N ARG A 50 20.06 11.34 -14.14
CA ARG A 50 20.02 11.31 -15.63
C ARG A 50 19.81 9.92 -16.26
N TYR A 51 19.68 8.87 -15.46
CA TYR A 51 19.52 7.47 -15.85
C TYR A 51 18.35 6.77 -15.15
N ASN A 52 17.23 7.47 -14.90
CA ASN A 52 16.05 6.79 -14.37
C ASN A 52 15.43 5.87 -15.45
N ILE A 53 15.87 4.61 -15.43
CA ILE A 53 15.48 3.55 -16.37
C ILE A 53 13.96 3.34 -16.36
N ALA A 54 13.31 3.41 -15.20
CA ALA A 54 11.86 3.25 -15.07
C ALA A 54 11.10 4.34 -15.83
N HIS A 55 11.41 5.62 -15.57
CA HIS A 55 10.80 6.76 -16.25
C HIS A 55 10.93 6.65 -17.78
N GLN A 56 12.16 6.40 -18.27
CA GLN A 56 12.43 6.29 -19.71
C GLN A 56 11.72 5.09 -20.34
N ARG A 57 11.68 3.94 -19.65
CA ARG A 57 10.99 2.74 -20.16
C ARG A 57 9.48 2.95 -20.25
N ILE A 58 8.86 3.52 -19.22
CA ILE A 58 7.41 3.83 -19.21
C ILE A 58 7.06 4.78 -20.36
N ARG A 59 7.89 5.80 -20.58
CA ARG A 59 7.69 6.74 -21.69
C ARG A 59 7.83 6.08 -23.06
N ARG A 60 8.85 5.25 -23.28
CA ARG A 60 9.02 4.49 -24.53
C ARG A 60 7.85 3.55 -24.80
N ILE A 61 7.33 2.90 -23.76
CA ILE A 61 6.14 2.05 -23.84
C ILE A 61 4.93 2.89 -24.28
N LYS A 62 4.69 4.04 -23.65
CA LYS A 62 3.60 4.96 -24.01
C LYS A 62 3.70 5.42 -25.47
N GLU A 63 4.89 5.77 -25.93
CA GLU A 63 5.14 6.16 -27.32
C GLU A 63 4.84 5.00 -28.29
N ARG A 64 5.25 3.76 -27.96
CA ARG A 64 4.93 2.56 -28.74
C ARG A 64 3.43 2.30 -28.82
N ILE A 65 2.71 2.37 -27.70
CA ILE A 65 1.25 2.23 -27.67
C ILE A 65 0.58 3.30 -28.54
N THR A 66 1.06 4.54 -28.45
CA THR A 66 0.54 5.66 -29.25
C THR A 66 0.73 5.42 -30.75
N SER A 67 1.88 4.87 -31.16
CA SER A 67 2.17 4.54 -32.57
C SER A 67 1.39 3.34 -33.11
N THR A 68 0.79 2.54 -32.22
CA THR A 68 0.08 1.32 -32.59
C THR A 68 -1.30 1.65 -33.16
N LYS A 69 -1.68 1.02 -34.28
CA LYS A 69 -2.95 1.25 -34.98
C LYS A 69 -4.15 0.56 -34.33
N SER A 70 -3.91 -0.30 -33.34
CA SER A 70 -4.93 -1.07 -32.63
C SER A 70 -5.98 -0.17 -31.99
N LYS A 71 -7.23 -0.63 -32.08
CA LYS A 71 -8.40 0.08 -31.54
C LYS A 71 -8.46 0.00 -30.02
N GLU A 72 -7.99 -1.13 -29.48
CA GLU A 72 -7.99 -1.44 -28.08
C GLU A 72 -6.63 -2.01 -27.68
N ILE A 73 -6.19 -1.68 -26.46
CA ILE A 73 -4.95 -2.18 -25.87
C ILE A 73 -5.31 -2.99 -24.65
N LEU A 74 -4.72 -4.18 -24.54
CA LEU A 74 -4.96 -5.11 -23.45
C LEU A 74 -3.76 -5.09 -22.49
N PHE A 75 -4.03 -4.87 -21.22
CA PHE A 75 -3.02 -4.88 -20.17
C PHE A 75 -3.30 -6.03 -19.21
N TYR A 76 -2.29 -6.87 -18.98
CA TYR A 76 -2.32 -7.89 -17.94
C TYR A 76 -1.35 -7.46 -16.84
N ILE A 77 -1.87 -7.32 -15.62
CA ILE A 77 -1.11 -6.82 -14.49
C ILE A 77 -1.14 -7.82 -13.34
N ASP A 78 -0.01 -7.99 -12.68
CA ASP A 78 0.11 -8.79 -11.47
C ASP A 78 1.23 -8.22 -10.57
N GLY A 79 1.16 -8.53 -9.28
CA GLY A 79 2.11 -8.12 -8.27
C GLY A 79 2.35 -9.23 -7.25
N SER A 80 3.61 -9.46 -6.93
CA SER A 80 4.01 -10.52 -6.01
C SER A 80 4.95 -10.01 -4.92
N VAL A 81 4.97 -10.73 -3.80
CA VAL A 81 5.90 -10.53 -2.69
C VAL A 81 6.48 -11.88 -2.26
N ARG A 82 7.78 -11.91 -1.97
CA ARG A 82 8.48 -13.04 -1.34
C ARG A 82 8.96 -12.68 0.06
N ASP A 83 9.15 -13.72 0.87
CA ASP A 83 9.76 -13.67 2.20
C ASP A 83 9.10 -12.62 3.12
N GLN A 84 7.78 -12.52 3.02
CA GLN A 84 6.98 -11.54 3.74
C GLN A 84 7.16 -11.70 5.25
N GLY A 85 7.48 -10.59 5.94
CA GLY A 85 7.71 -10.59 7.38
C GLY A 85 9.16 -10.89 7.78
N THR A 86 10.05 -11.11 6.81
CA THR A 86 11.50 -11.23 7.04
C THR A 86 12.25 -9.98 6.58
N GLU A 87 13.53 -9.90 6.92
CA GLU A 87 14.44 -8.84 6.44
C GLU A 87 14.75 -8.93 4.93
N ASN A 88 14.54 -10.09 4.32
CA ASN A 88 14.78 -10.34 2.89
C ASN A 88 13.52 -10.14 2.03
N ILE A 89 12.53 -9.42 2.56
CA ILE A 89 11.27 -9.17 1.85
C ILE A 89 11.55 -8.49 0.50
N ALA A 90 11.06 -9.10 -0.56
CA ALA A 90 11.23 -8.63 -1.92
C ALA A 90 9.89 -8.55 -2.63
N SER A 91 9.73 -7.58 -3.53
CA SER A 91 8.49 -7.40 -4.28
C SER A 91 8.75 -6.94 -5.69
N ILE A 92 8.02 -7.58 -6.60
CA ILE A 92 8.06 -7.31 -8.03
C ILE A 92 6.62 -7.15 -8.50
N PHE A 93 6.40 -6.16 -9.36
CA PHE A 93 5.18 -6.07 -10.14
C PHE A 93 5.47 -6.15 -11.63
N GLY A 94 4.51 -6.67 -12.37
CA GLY A 94 4.63 -6.95 -13.80
C GLY A 94 3.44 -6.41 -14.58
N ILE A 95 3.72 -5.98 -15.81
CA ILE A 95 2.74 -5.51 -16.78
C ILE A 95 3.12 -6.11 -18.13
N MET A 96 2.19 -6.79 -18.78
CA MET A 96 2.32 -7.24 -20.15
C MET A 96 1.23 -6.60 -21.00
N ILE A 97 1.62 -6.11 -22.17
CA ILE A 97 0.81 -5.22 -23.00
C ILE A 97 0.63 -5.88 -24.35
N TYR A 98 -0.62 -6.02 -24.78
CA TYR A 98 -1.00 -6.67 -26.03
C TYR A 98 -1.87 -5.76 -26.88
N ASP A 99 -1.85 -6.01 -28.18
CA ASP A 99 -2.79 -5.43 -29.13
C ASP A 99 -4.12 -6.24 -29.19
N ASP A 100 -5.02 -5.78 -30.06
CA ASP A 100 -6.31 -6.40 -30.37
C ASP A 100 -6.20 -7.80 -31.00
N ASP A 101 -5.04 -8.13 -31.58
CA ASP A 101 -4.72 -9.45 -32.14
C ASP A 101 -4.00 -10.36 -31.10
N ASN A 102 -3.97 -9.98 -29.82
CA ASN A 102 -3.22 -10.65 -28.74
C ASN A 102 -1.71 -10.77 -29.01
N ARG A 103 -1.13 -9.87 -29.81
CA ARG A 103 0.32 -9.80 -30.02
C ARG A 103 0.94 -8.91 -28.96
N LEU A 104 2.06 -9.39 -28.42
CA LEU A 104 2.79 -8.67 -27.40
C LEU A 104 3.41 -7.38 -27.97
N ILE A 105 3.01 -6.24 -27.42
CA ILE A 105 3.59 -4.93 -27.71
C ILE A 105 4.85 -4.73 -26.86
N ASP A 106 4.74 -4.93 -25.54
CA ASP A 106 5.86 -4.72 -24.62
C ASP A 106 5.62 -5.37 -23.24
N LYS A 107 6.67 -5.41 -22.42
CA LYS A 107 6.61 -5.84 -21.02
C LYS A 107 7.34 -4.86 -20.10
N TYR A 108 6.77 -4.65 -18.92
CA TYR A 108 7.37 -3.84 -17.87
C TYR A 108 7.39 -4.62 -16.56
N PHE A 109 8.54 -4.63 -15.90
CA PHE A 109 8.71 -5.22 -14.57
C PHE A 109 9.58 -4.30 -13.74
N SER A 110 9.23 -4.17 -12.48
CA SER A 110 9.90 -3.27 -11.54
C SER A 110 9.82 -3.81 -10.14
N THR A 111 10.83 -3.48 -9.35
CA THR A 111 10.85 -3.70 -7.91
C THR A 111 10.13 -2.57 -7.17
N LEU A 112 9.79 -2.83 -5.91
CA LEU A 112 9.21 -1.87 -4.98
C LEU A 112 10.02 -1.77 -3.71
N GLU A 113 10.01 -0.58 -3.13
CA GLU A 113 10.59 -0.32 -1.82
C GLU A 113 9.55 0.25 -0.87
N GLN A 114 9.82 0.07 0.42
CA GLN A 114 9.03 0.60 1.54
C GLN A 114 7.58 0.06 1.59
N TRP A 115 7.03 -0.13 2.78
CA TRP A 115 5.65 -0.58 2.98
C TRP A 115 5.24 -1.79 2.11
N ILE A 116 6.17 -2.75 1.90
CA ILE A 116 6.00 -3.81 0.90
C ILE A 116 4.82 -4.73 1.29
N THR A 117 3.81 -4.76 0.42
CA THR A 117 2.65 -5.64 0.52
C THR A 117 2.26 -6.17 -0.86
N ALA A 118 1.64 -7.36 -0.93
CA ALA A 118 1.13 -7.91 -2.20
C ALA A 118 0.17 -6.91 -2.88
N ILE A 119 -0.73 -6.34 -2.09
CA ILE A 119 -1.65 -5.29 -2.54
C ILE A 119 -0.90 -4.06 -3.09
N LYS A 120 0.26 -3.68 -2.52
CA LYS A 120 1.12 -2.61 -3.05
C LYS A 120 1.73 -2.97 -4.39
N ALA A 121 2.21 -4.20 -4.56
CA ALA A 121 2.69 -4.70 -5.84
C ALA A 121 1.63 -4.54 -6.94
N GLU A 122 0.44 -5.07 -6.70
CA GLU A 122 -0.65 -5.01 -7.68
C GLU A 122 -1.16 -3.57 -7.91
N THR A 123 -1.33 -2.77 -6.84
CA THR A 123 -1.75 -1.36 -6.97
C THR A 123 -0.73 -0.55 -7.78
N MET A 124 0.56 -0.87 -7.63
CA MET A 124 1.61 -0.18 -8.36
C MET A 124 1.65 -0.62 -9.83
N ALA A 125 1.38 -1.89 -10.14
CA ALA A 125 1.16 -2.36 -11.50
C ALA A 125 0.00 -1.60 -12.18
N PHE A 126 -1.11 -1.43 -11.46
CA PHE A 126 -2.26 -0.67 -11.93
C PHE A 126 -1.91 0.81 -12.16
N PHE A 127 -1.29 1.47 -11.18
CA PHE A 127 -0.89 2.87 -11.31
C PHE A 127 0.09 3.11 -12.46
N THR A 128 1.11 2.25 -12.61
CA THR A 128 2.05 2.33 -13.73
C THR A 128 1.36 2.10 -15.08
N THR A 129 0.38 1.20 -15.13
CA THR A 129 -0.44 0.99 -16.34
C THR A 129 -1.17 2.26 -16.75
N LEU A 130 -1.82 2.96 -15.80
CA LEU A 130 -2.49 4.24 -16.09
C LEU A 130 -1.54 5.30 -16.68
N LEU A 131 -0.28 5.35 -16.22
CA LEU A 131 0.72 6.26 -16.78
C LEU A 131 1.09 5.93 -18.23
N MET A 132 1.06 4.64 -18.60
CA MET A 132 1.38 4.15 -19.95
C MET A 132 0.26 4.39 -20.97
N ILE A 133 -0.98 4.59 -20.53
CA ILE A 133 -2.11 4.79 -21.44
C ILE A 133 -2.04 6.21 -22.06
N PRO A 134 -2.04 6.33 -23.39
CA PRO A 134 -2.19 7.62 -24.05
C PRO A 134 -3.68 8.05 -24.10
N PRO A 135 -3.96 9.36 -24.05
CA PRO A 135 -5.34 9.86 -24.13
C PRO A 135 -6.09 9.38 -25.38
N GLY A 136 -7.37 9.03 -25.22
CA GLY A 136 -8.24 8.65 -26.34
C GLY A 136 -8.08 7.21 -26.86
N LYS A 137 -7.20 6.39 -26.28
CA LYS A 137 -7.17 4.95 -26.54
C LYS A 137 -8.11 4.22 -25.58
N LYS A 138 -8.90 3.28 -26.12
CA LYS A 138 -9.65 2.32 -25.31
C LYS A 138 -8.68 1.28 -24.76
N CYS A 139 -8.76 1.00 -23.46
CA CYS A 139 -7.88 0.05 -22.80
C CYS A 139 -8.67 -0.89 -21.90
N THR A 140 -8.35 -2.17 -21.97
CA THR A 140 -8.86 -3.18 -21.02
C THR A 140 -7.72 -3.64 -20.13
N ILE A 141 -7.92 -3.59 -18.82
CA ILE A 141 -6.93 -3.99 -17.81
C ILE A 141 -7.46 -5.23 -17.10
N TYR A 142 -6.67 -6.29 -17.12
CA TYR A 142 -6.93 -7.58 -16.48
C TYR A 142 -6.12 -7.69 -15.19
N THR A 143 -6.81 -7.98 -14.08
CA THR A 143 -6.19 -8.18 -12.76
C THR A 143 -6.99 -9.19 -11.95
N ASP A 144 -6.32 -9.98 -11.12
CA ASP A 144 -6.94 -10.86 -10.12
C ASP A 144 -7.24 -10.14 -8.79
N CYS A 145 -6.72 -8.92 -8.61
CA CYS A 145 -6.88 -8.14 -7.39
C CYS A 145 -8.28 -7.53 -7.24
N GLN A 146 -9.09 -8.13 -6.36
CA GLN A 146 -10.40 -7.58 -6.00
C GLN A 146 -10.32 -6.19 -5.36
N ASN A 147 -9.24 -5.87 -4.64
CA ASN A 147 -9.10 -4.56 -3.98
C ASN A 147 -8.97 -3.42 -5.00
N ILE A 148 -8.23 -3.63 -6.10
CA ILE A 148 -8.12 -2.65 -7.18
C ILE A 148 -9.48 -2.42 -7.82
N ILE A 149 -10.22 -3.49 -8.11
CA ILE A 149 -11.56 -3.40 -8.71
C ILE A 149 -12.52 -2.62 -7.82
N ASN A 150 -12.55 -2.94 -6.53
CA ASN A 150 -13.42 -2.26 -5.57
C ASN A 150 -13.10 -0.76 -5.47
N ASN A 151 -11.81 -0.41 -5.35
CA ASN A 151 -11.40 0.98 -5.22
C ASN A 151 -11.59 1.76 -6.53
N TYR A 152 -11.31 1.14 -7.69
CA TYR A 152 -11.57 1.73 -9.00
C TYR A 152 -13.06 2.05 -9.17
N ASN A 153 -13.94 1.09 -8.89
CA ASN A 153 -15.39 1.29 -8.99
C ASN A 153 -15.91 2.38 -8.04
N LEU A 154 -15.31 2.54 -6.85
CA LEU A 154 -15.64 3.63 -5.94
C LEU A 154 -15.21 4.99 -6.52
N LEU A 155 -14.04 5.07 -7.16
CA LEU A 155 -13.51 6.30 -7.75
C LEU A 155 -14.25 6.72 -9.03
N THR A 156 -14.68 5.77 -9.85
CA THR A 156 -15.37 6.02 -11.13
C THR A 156 -16.90 5.97 -11.03
N SER A 157 -17.44 5.76 -9.83
CA SER A 157 -18.89 5.72 -9.61
C SER A 157 -19.53 7.07 -9.93
N ASN A 158 -20.50 7.05 -10.84
CA ASN A 158 -21.35 8.22 -11.12
C ASN A 158 -22.36 8.52 -9.99
N ILE A 159 -22.51 7.61 -9.02
CA ILE A 159 -23.51 7.70 -7.96
C ILE A 159 -22.89 8.22 -6.66
N ILE A 160 -21.65 7.84 -6.37
CA ILE A 160 -20.97 8.13 -5.10
C ILE A 160 -19.77 9.03 -5.38
N VAL A 161 -19.81 10.25 -4.84
CA VAL A 161 -18.65 11.15 -4.87
C VAL A 161 -17.64 10.70 -3.81
N THR A 162 -16.51 10.17 -4.25
CA THR A 162 -15.44 9.75 -3.34
C THR A 162 -14.67 10.96 -2.81
N THR A 163 -14.80 11.21 -1.50
CA THR A 163 -14.12 12.32 -0.81
C THR A 163 -12.69 11.94 -0.43
N THR A 164 -11.84 12.95 -0.16
CA THR A 164 -10.50 12.76 0.43
C THR A 164 -10.53 11.86 1.66
N ARG A 165 -11.58 12.01 2.50
CA ARG A 165 -11.73 11.23 3.72
C ARG A 165 -11.94 9.74 3.43
N ASP A 166 -12.60 9.40 2.33
CA ASP A 166 -12.89 8.01 1.99
C ASP A 166 -11.64 7.32 1.43
N ILE A 167 -10.83 8.02 0.63
CA ILE A 167 -9.52 7.53 0.16
C ILE A 167 -8.57 7.30 1.35
N LEU A 168 -8.57 8.18 2.35
CA LEU A 168 -7.78 7.99 3.58
C LEU A 168 -8.23 6.77 4.40
N LYS A 169 -9.46 6.29 4.21
CA LYS A 169 -9.96 5.06 4.85
C LYS A 169 -9.60 3.80 4.09
N PHE A 170 -9.09 3.88 2.85
CA PHE A 170 -8.66 2.70 2.11
C PHE A 170 -7.66 1.90 2.95
N SER A 171 -7.73 0.59 2.80
CA SER A 171 -6.98 -0.34 3.64
C SER A 171 -5.47 -0.17 3.45
N ASN A 172 -5.03 0.06 2.21
CA ASN A 172 -3.63 0.16 1.80
C ASN A 172 -3.46 1.17 0.65
N ASN A 173 -2.24 1.68 0.53
CA ASN A 173 -1.72 2.49 -0.58
C ASN A 173 -2.51 3.78 -0.84
N ASN A 174 -3.07 4.38 0.22
CA ASN A 174 -3.92 5.57 0.13
C ASN A 174 -3.28 6.70 -0.68
N ALA A 175 -1.97 6.93 -0.50
CA ALA A 175 -1.23 7.95 -1.25
C ALA A 175 -1.13 7.66 -2.75
N ILE A 176 -0.96 6.39 -3.15
CA ILE A 176 -0.98 6.00 -4.56
C ILE A 176 -2.40 6.20 -5.12
N TRP A 177 -3.44 5.87 -4.34
CA TRP A 177 -4.83 6.06 -4.75
C TRP A 177 -5.22 7.53 -4.95
N PHE A 178 -4.60 8.49 -4.24
CA PHE A 178 -4.75 9.91 -4.56
C PHE A 178 -4.21 10.26 -5.95
N ASN A 179 -3.01 9.79 -6.28
CA ASN A 179 -2.44 9.98 -7.62
C ASN A 179 -3.29 9.30 -8.70
N ILE A 180 -3.80 8.09 -8.43
CA ILE A 180 -4.72 7.38 -9.34
C ILE A 180 -5.98 8.21 -9.59
N LYS A 181 -6.60 8.74 -8.53
CA LYS A 181 -7.81 9.55 -8.66
C LYS A 181 -7.56 10.75 -9.57
N GLU A 182 -6.50 11.52 -9.34
CA GLU A 182 -6.17 12.66 -10.19
C GLU A 182 -5.84 12.26 -11.62
N LEU A 183 -5.17 11.12 -11.83
CA LEU A 183 -4.95 10.60 -13.19
C LEU A 183 -6.26 10.28 -13.92
N LEU A 184 -7.22 9.66 -13.24
CA LEU A 184 -8.53 9.33 -13.81
C LEU A 184 -9.38 10.57 -14.07
N GLU A 185 -9.23 11.63 -13.26
CA GLU A 185 -9.92 12.92 -13.45
C GLU A 185 -9.28 13.76 -14.57
N ASP A 186 -7.93 13.79 -14.65
CA ASP A 186 -7.17 14.62 -15.60
C ASP A 186 -7.11 14.02 -17.01
N GLN A 187 -7.10 12.68 -17.11
CA GLN A 187 -7.03 11.99 -18.39
C GLN A 187 -8.42 11.41 -18.67
N MET A 188 -9.08 11.85 -19.74
CA MET A 188 -10.31 11.22 -20.24
C MET A 188 -9.99 9.82 -20.79
N LEU A 189 -9.66 8.88 -19.89
CA LEU A 189 -9.26 7.52 -20.21
C LEU A 189 -10.51 6.65 -20.35
N ASP A 190 -10.59 5.89 -21.44
CA ASP A 190 -11.61 4.88 -21.64
C ASP A 190 -11.05 3.53 -21.17
N ILE A 191 -11.28 3.23 -19.88
CA ILE A 191 -10.72 2.06 -19.21
C ILE A 191 -11.83 1.10 -18.80
N GLN A 192 -11.71 -0.13 -19.27
CA GLN A 192 -12.47 -1.27 -18.78
C GLN A 192 -11.57 -2.12 -17.86
N LEU A 193 -11.98 -2.27 -16.60
CA LEU A 193 -11.28 -3.12 -15.65
C LEU A 193 -11.98 -4.48 -15.56
N VAL A 194 -11.26 -5.57 -15.83
CA VAL A 194 -11.79 -6.93 -15.85
C VAL A 194 -11.09 -7.77 -14.78
N LYS A 195 -11.91 -8.45 -13.97
CA LYS A 195 -11.42 -9.41 -13.01
C LYS A 195 -11.03 -10.72 -13.70
N VAL A 196 -9.83 -11.19 -13.46
CA VAL A 196 -9.42 -12.56 -13.77
C VAL A 196 -9.63 -13.41 -12.53
N ASP A 197 -10.20 -14.59 -12.68
CA ASP A 197 -10.33 -15.52 -11.57
C ASP A 197 -8.96 -16.14 -11.26
N ALA A 198 -8.56 -16.09 -10.00
CA ALA A 198 -7.33 -16.74 -9.55
C ALA A 198 -7.38 -18.24 -9.88
N HIS A 199 -6.33 -18.75 -10.51
CA HIS A 199 -6.22 -20.14 -11.01
C HIS A 199 -7.15 -20.49 -12.20
N SER A 200 -7.63 -19.50 -12.95
CA SER A 200 -8.29 -19.73 -14.24
C SER A 200 -7.32 -20.10 -15.36
N ASP A 201 -7.83 -20.67 -16.44
CA ASP A 201 -7.08 -21.00 -17.67
C ASP A 201 -6.74 -19.75 -18.52
N ASP A 202 -6.63 -18.55 -17.93
CA ASP A 202 -6.14 -17.37 -18.65
C ASP A 202 -4.63 -17.49 -18.89
N ILE A 203 -4.27 -17.90 -20.11
CA ILE A 203 -2.90 -18.15 -20.53
C ILE A 203 -2.04 -16.89 -20.39
N LEU A 204 -2.59 -15.70 -20.69
CA LEU A 204 -1.83 -14.45 -20.70
C LEU A 204 -1.59 -13.93 -19.29
N HIS A 205 -2.59 -14.03 -18.40
CA HIS A 205 -2.41 -13.70 -16.99
C HIS A 205 -1.38 -14.63 -16.34
N ASN A 206 -1.54 -15.94 -16.52
CA ASN A 206 -0.60 -16.94 -15.99
C ASN A 206 0.84 -16.73 -16.50
N GLN A 207 1.01 -16.14 -17.69
CA GLN A 207 2.31 -15.76 -18.21
C GLN A 207 2.96 -14.60 -17.43
N VAL A 208 2.16 -13.63 -16.97
CA VAL A 208 2.66 -12.53 -16.11
C VAL A 208 3.16 -13.10 -14.79
N ASP A 209 2.35 -13.91 -14.10
CA ASP A 209 2.72 -14.55 -12.82
C ASP A 209 4.03 -15.34 -12.93
N LYS A 210 4.19 -16.08 -14.03
CA LYS A 210 5.39 -16.87 -14.30
C LYS A 210 6.61 -15.97 -14.50
N GLU A 211 6.50 -14.94 -15.33
CA GLU A 211 7.60 -13.99 -15.57
C GLU A 211 8.00 -13.23 -14.31
N ILE A 212 7.06 -12.89 -13.43
CA ILE A 212 7.36 -12.31 -12.12
C ILE A 212 8.15 -13.32 -11.27
N LYS A 213 7.67 -14.56 -11.17
CA LYS A 213 8.33 -15.63 -10.38
C LYS A 213 9.77 -15.89 -10.85
N ASP A 214 10.00 -15.90 -12.16
CA ASP A 214 11.31 -16.13 -12.76
C ASP A 214 12.29 -14.97 -12.50
N ARG A 215 11.78 -13.76 -12.23
CA ARG A 215 12.59 -12.55 -12.00
C ARG A 215 13.09 -12.36 -10.57
N TYR A 216 12.57 -13.08 -9.59
CA TYR A 216 13.08 -13.03 -8.21
C TYR A 216 14.56 -13.43 -8.09
N GLY A 217 15.12 -14.15 -9.07
CA GLY A 217 16.56 -14.44 -9.15
C GLY A 217 17.41 -13.32 -9.78
N LEU A 218 16.77 -12.28 -10.33
CA LEU A 218 17.38 -11.23 -11.15
C LEU A 218 16.91 -9.82 -10.74
N GLU A 219 16.44 -9.67 -9.50
CA GLU A 219 15.86 -8.43 -8.99
C GLU A 219 16.78 -7.23 -9.10
N TYR A 220 18.08 -7.43 -8.91
CA TYR A 220 19.11 -6.39 -9.03
C TYR A 220 19.19 -5.78 -10.44
N ASN A 221 18.64 -6.44 -11.46
CA ASN A 221 18.56 -5.93 -12.83
C ASN A 221 17.28 -5.13 -13.10
N LEU A 222 16.31 -5.15 -12.19
CA LEU A 222 15.07 -4.41 -12.32
C LEU A 222 15.25 -3.00 -11.76
N ALA A 223 14.74 -2.02 -12.50
CA ALA A 223 14.66 -0.66 -12.00
C ALA A 223 13.56 -0.58 -10.93
N ASN A 224 13.77 0.27 -9.93
CA ASN A 224 12.73 0.65 -8.99
C ASN A 224 11.90 1.81 -9.56
N THR A 225 10.57 1.67 -9.54
CA THR A 225 9.65 2.73 -9.96
C THR A 225 9.35 3.65 -8.77
N LEU A 226 10.10 4.75 -8.68
CA LEU A 226 9.93 5.75 -7.63
C LEU A 226 8.79 6.72 -7.94
N VAL A 227 7.77 6.72 -7.07
CA VAL A 227 6.57 7.53 -7.19
C VAL A 227 6.71 8.85 -6.43
N LYS A 228 6.30 9.94 -7.07
CA LYS A 228 6.05 11.23 -6.41
C LYS A 228 4.60 11.30 -5.95
N TYR A 229 4.41 11.67 -4.70
CA TYR A 229 3.09 11.84 -4.10
C TYR A 229 2.70 13.32 -4.13
N ASN A 230 2.30 13.78 -5.31
CA ASN A 230 2.05 15.20 -5.61
C ASN A 230 0.57 15.51 -5.85
N ALA A 231 -0.33 14.68 -5.34
CA ALA A 231 -1.75 14.93 -5.49
C ALA A 231 -2.18 16.20 -4.74
N GLU A 232 -2.82 17.15 -5.44
CA GLU A 232 -3.40 18.37 -4.91
C GLU A 232 -4.37 18.06 -3.76
N GLN A 233 -5.16 17.00 -3.89
CA GLN A 233 -6.12 16.57 -2.87
C GLN A 233 -5.44 15.97 -1.62
N TYR A 234 -4.13 15.71 -1.67
CA TYR A 234 -3.34 15.13 -0.58
C TYR A 234 -2.23 16.08 -0.10
N ARG A 235 -2.64 17.28 0.30
CA ARG A 235 -1.74 18.38 0.69
C ARG A 235 -0.88 18.12 1.94
N PHE A 236 -1.36 17.28 2.86
CA PHE A 236 -0.69 17.01 4.14
C PHE A 236 -0.40 15.52 4.28
N PRO A 237 0.59 14.99 3.54
CA PRO A 237 1.02 13.61 3.69
C PRO A 237 1.53 13.34 5.11
N LEU A 238 1.09 12.23 5.69
CA LEU A 238 1.63 11.77 6.98
C LEU A 238 2.96 11.06 6.71
N VAL A 239 4.02 11.51 7.36
CA VAL A 239 5.36 10.93 7.22
C VAL A 239 5.79 10.35 8.57
N TRP A 240 6.41 9.18 8.52
CA TRP A 240 7.01 8.50 9.67
C TRP A 240 8.43 8.09 9.33
N ASN A 241 9.41 8.53 10.13
CA ASN A 241 10.83 8.28 9.91
C ASN A 241 11.31 8.61 8.49
N GLY A 242 10.83 9.73 7.95
CA GLY A 242 11.17 10.19 6.59
C GLY A 242 10.44 9.46 5.47
N HIS A 243 9.62 8.44 5.79
CA HIS A 243 8.85 7.66 4.82
C HIS A 243 7.36 8.01 4.87
N LEU A 244 6.72 8.09 3.71
CA LEU A 244 5.28 8.35 3.63
C LEU A 244 4.49 7.19 4.25
N VAL A 245 3.48 7.49 5.06
CA VAL A 245 2.58 6.47 5.62
C VAL A 245 1.54 6.09 4.57
N GLU A 246 1.69 4.90 3.98
CA GLU A 246 0.83 4.40 2.90
C GLU A 246 -0.35 3.55 3.38
N MET A 247 -0.47 3.29 4.68
CA MET A 247 -1.59 2.52 5.25
C MET A 247 -2.72 3.41 5.74
N ASN A 248 -3.85 2.79 6.10
CA ASN A 248 -4.94 3.47 6.80
C ASN A 248 -4.42 4.25 8.02
N ILE A 249 -4.62 5.57 8.05
CA ILE A 249 -4.04 6.46 9.07
C ILE A 249 -4.50 6.08 10.49
N ARG A 250 -5.77 5.72 10.66
CA ARG A 250 -6.29 5.32 11.98
C ARG A 250 -5.64 4.02 12.44
N ARG A 251 -5.43 3.08 11.52
CA ARG A 251 -4.73 1.82 11.82
C ARG A 251 -3.28 2.09 12.18
N PHE A 252 -2.60 2.97 11.45
CA PHE A 252 -1.23 3.38 11.72
C PHE A 252 -1.06 3.99 13.11
N ILE A 253 -1.88 4.99 13.45
CA ILE A 253 -1.85 5.63 14.78
C ILE A 253 -2.12 4.60 15.87
N ARG A 254 -3.14 3.74 15.69
CA ARG A 254 -3.43 2.65 16.65
C ARG A 254 -2.26 1.69 16.82
N LEU A 255 -1.55 1.36 15.74
CA LEU A 255 -0.39 0.48 15.78
C LEU A 255 0.71 1.12 16.62
N ILE A 256 1.09 2.37 16.33
CA ILE A 256 2.12 3.11 17.08
C ILE A 256 1.73 3.20 18.55
N THR A 257 0.53 3.69 18.86
CA THR A 257 0.10 3.88 20.25
C THR A 257 0.08 2.56 21.03
N ARG A 258 -0.30 1.44 20.39
CA ARG A 258 -0.26 0.12 21.02
C ARG A 258 1.17 -0.36 21.28
N VAL A 259 2.06 -0.17 20.32
CA VAL A 259 3.47 -0.56 20.44
C VAL A 259 4.15 0.24 21.54
N GLU A 260 4.04 1.58 21.52
CA GLU A 260 4.58 2.45 22.57
C GLU A 260 3.98 2.13 23.94
N GLY A 261 2.67 1.85 23.98
CA GLY A 261 1.98 1.48 25.21
C GLY A 261 2.47 0.16 25.79
N LEU A 262 2.66 -0.86 24.94
CA LEU A 262 3.21 -2.15 25.33
C LEU A 262 4.67 -2.01 25.77
N GLU A 263 5.49 -1.27 25.03
CA GLU A 263 6.87 -0.99 25.39
C GLU A 263 6.96 -0.32 26.77
N LYS A 264 6.18 0.74 27.01
CA LYS A 264 6.08 1.40 28.32
C LYS A 264 5.65 0.42 29.41
N PHE A 265 4.63 -0.40 29.14
CA PHE A 265 4.15 -1.41 30.07
C PHE A 265 5.24 -2.42 30.43
N LEU A 266 5.93 -2.99 29.44
CA LEU A 266 7.05 -3.92 29.63
C LEU A 266 8.21 -3.25 30.36
N ASN A 267 8.40 -1.95 30.15
CA ASN A 267 9.50 -1.20 30.74
C ASN A 267 9.31 -0.86 32.24
N LEU A 268 8.11 -1.04 32.79
CA LEU A 268 7.88 -0.94 34.23
C LEU A 268 8.61 -2.05 34.99
N ASN A 269 9.28 -1.71 36.11
CA ASN A 269 10.03 -2.67 36.92
C ASN A 269 9.19 -3.89 37.35
N ARG A 270 7.91 -3.65 37.71
CA ARG A 270 6.94 -4.71 38.07
C ARG A 270 6.66 -5.72 36.95
N ASN A 271 6.85 -5.31 35.69
CA ASN A 271 6.54 -6.11 34.51
C ASN A 271 7.79 -6.74 33.86
N LYS A 272 8.97 -6.60 34.50
CA LYS A 272 10.26 -7.04 33.95
C LYS A 272 10.26 -8.51 33.51
N ARG A 273 9.54 -9.39 34.22
CA ARG A 273 9.39 -10.82 33.90
C ARG A 273 8.89 -11.09 32.48
N TYR A 274 8.04 -10.21 31.95
CA TYR A 274 7.46 -10.39 30.62
C TYR A 274 8.42 -10.13 29.48
N ARG A 275 9.59 -9.52 29.76
CA ARG A 275 10.63 -9.33 28.74
C ARG A 275 11.37 -10.62 28.41
N SER A 276 11.41 -11.56 29.35
CA SER A 276 12.07 -12.87 29.19
C SER A 276 11.10 -14.00 28.82
N LEU A 277 9.80 -13.76 28.90
CA LEU A 277 8.77 -14.75 28.57
C LEU A 277 8.30 -14.56 27.13
N ASP A 278 8.09 -15.65 26.40
CA ASP A 278 7.48 -15.61 25.08
C ASP A 278 5.96 -15.46 25.18
N VAL A 279 5.52 -14.27 25.57
CA VAL A 279 4.10 -13.96 25.73
C VAL A 279 3.46 -13.67 24.37
N GLU A 280 2.37 -14.37 24.09
CA GLU A 280 1.46 -14.07 22.98
C GLU A 280 0.55 -12.87 23.32
N TRP A 281 1.10 -11.66 23.19
CA TRP A 281 0.41 -10.40 23.52
C TRP A 281 -0.90 -10.18 22.77
N ASN A 282 -1.07 -10.73 21.57
CA ASN A 282 -2.34 -10.75 20.83
C ASN A 282 -3.45 -11.43 21.63
N ILE A 283 -3.18 -12.60 22.20
CA ILE A 283 -4.15 -13.36 23.00
C ILE A 283 -4.44 -12.62 24.30
N VAL A 284 -3.41 -12.08 24.96
CA VAL A 284 -3.57 -11.28 26.17
C VAL A 284 -4.45 -10.06 25.90
N PHE A 285 -4.18 -9.30 24.85
CA PHE A 285 -5.01 -8.14 24.49
C PHE A 285 -6.42 -8.54 24.06
N LEU A 286 -6.61 -9.68 23.39
CA LEU A 286 -7.93 -10.20 23.07
C LEU A 286 -8.72 -10.51 24.35
N TYR A 287 -8.09 -11.17 25.32
CA TYR A 287 -8.67 -11.48 26.61
C TYR A 287 -9.02 -10.23 27.43
N LEU A 288 -8.10 -9.26 27.49
CA LEU A 288 -8.30 -7.97 28.17
C LEU A 288 -9.45 -7.18 27.55
N ASN A 289 -9.59 -7.24 26.22
CA ASN A 289 -10.62 -6.50 25.49
C ASN A 289 -11.95 -7.26 25.34
N LYS A 290 -12.01 -8.56 25.66
CA LYS A 290 -13.25 -9.34 25.62
C LYS A 290 -14.30 -8.73 26.56
N GLN A 291 -15.43 -8.35 25.98
CA GLN A 291 -16.63 -7.85 26.63
C GLN A 291 -17.75 -8.90 26.49
N GLU A 292 -18.76 -8.87 27.36
CA GLU A 292 -19.93 -9.76 27.23
C GLU A 292 -20.85 -9.26 26.09
N GLU A 293 -21.62 -10.16 25.46
CA GLU A 293 -22.29 -9.92 24.15
C GLU A 293 -23.27 -8.73 24.11
N GLU A 294 -23.73 -8.24 25.26
CA GLU A 294 -24.65 -7.09 25.36
C GLU A 294 -23.93 -5.74 25.53
N GLU A 295 -22.61 -5.72 25.65
CA GLU A 295 -21.80 -4.53 25.97
C GLU A 295 -21.29 -3.83 24.69
N LYS A 296 -21.74 -2.60 24.43
CA LYS A 296 -21.29 -1.81 23.27
C LYS A 296 -19.99 -1.06 23.57
N THR A 297 -19.16 -0.88 22.53
CA THR A 297 -17.85 -0.20 22.61
C THR A 297 -17.91 1.28 23.00
N PHE A 298 -19.10 1.89 22.98
CA PHE A 298 -19.34 3.31 23.26
C PHE A 298 -20.09 3.56 24.58
N SER A 299 -20.43 2.52 25.34
CA SER A 299 -21.02 2.64 26.67
C SER A 299 -19.98 2.28 27.73
N SER A 300 -19.58 3.23 28.56
CA SER A 300 -18.83 2.94 29.78
C SER A 300 -19.81 2.63 30.91
N SER A 301 -19.59 1.50 31.58
CA SER A 301 -20.27 1.19 32.83
C SER A 301 -19.21 0.92 33.90
N LYS A 302 -19.51 1.29 35.16
CA LYS A 302 -18.62 0.98 36.29
C LYS A 302 -18.32 -0.52 36.39
N TYR A 303 -19.25 -1.36 35.93
CA TYR A 303 -19.08 -2.81 35.87
C TYR A 303 -18.00 -3.22 34.86
N ILE A 304 -18.06 -2.73 33.62
CA ILE A 304 -17.08 -3.01 32.56
C ILE A 304 -15.67 -2.54 32.99
N GLU A 305 -15.58 -1.34 33.56
CA GLU A 305 -14.31 -0.79 34.05
C GLU A 305 -13.73 -1.63 35.19
N LYS A 306 -14.56 -2.09 36.13
CA LYS A 306 -14.14 -2.98 37.21
C LYS A 306 -13.63 -4.32 36.67
N GLN A 307 -14.33 -4.93 35.70
CA GLN A 307 -13.90 -6.19 35.08
C GLN A 307 -12.55 -6.03 34.37
N LYS A 308 -12.38 -4.97 33.55
CA LYS A 308 -11.10 -4.67 32.90
C LYS A 308 -9.98 -4.44 33.90
N ARG A 309 -10.23 -3.66 34.97
CA ARG A 309 -9.26 -3.46 36.05
C ARG A 309 -8.85 -4.78 36.70
N MET A 310 -9.81 -5.66 37.00
CA MET A 310 -9.52 -6.97 37.60
C MET A 310 -8.69 -7.87 36.67
N LYS A 311 -8.97 -7.88 35.36
CA LYS A 311 -8.16 -8.62 34.39
C LYS A 311 -6.73 -8.08 34.33
N VAL A 312 -6.54 -6.76 34.38
CA VAL A 312 -5.21 -6.13 34.42
C VAL A 312 -4.50 -6.43 35.75
N GLN A 313 -5.19 -6.35 36.88
CA GLN A 313 -4.65 -6.70 38.20
C GLN A 313 -4.18 -8.16 38.26
N ARG A 314 -4.95 -9.09 37.66
CA ARG A 314 -4.56 -10.50 37.53
C ARG A 314 -3.32 -10.66 36.65
N LEU A 315 -3.26 -9.92 35.53
CA LEU A 315 -2.07 -9.92 34.68
C LEU A 315 -0.85 -9.53 35.51
N ILE A 316 -0.87 -8.37 36.18
CA ILE A 316 0.28 -7.87 36.95
C ILE A 316 0.46 -8.54 38.34
N GLU A 317 -0.38 -9.52 38.70
CA GLU A 317 -0.39 -10.22 39.99
C GLU A 317 -0.56 -9.34 41.24
N GLU A 318 -1.11 -8.13 41.08
CA GLU A 318 -1.41 -7.19 42.17
C GLU A 318 -2.88 -7.34 42.63
N ILE A 319 -3.34 -8.58 42.84
CA ILE A 319 -4.66 -8.80 43.48
C ILE A 319 -4.52 -8.37 44.95
N PRO A 320 -5.48 -7.63 45.53
CA PRO A 320 -5.45 -7.36 46.96
C PRO A 320 -5.42 -8.69 47.72
N THR A 321 -4.30 -8.99 48.36
CA THR A 321 -4.22 -10.05 49.36
C THR A 321 -4.88 -9.53 50.62
N ILE A 322 -5.75 -10.35 51.23
CA ILE A 322 -6.26 -10.09 52.57
C ILE A 322 -5.03 -10.22 53.49
N GLU A 323 -4.57 -9.10 54.04
CA GLU A 323 -3.63 -9.08 55.17
C GLU A 323 -4.36 -9.36 56.49
#